data_AF-A0A0F9JT48-F1
#
_entry.id   AF-A0A0F9JT48-F1
#
_cell.length_a   1.000
_cell.length_b   1.000
_cell.length_c   1.000
_cell.angle_alpha   90.00
_cell.angle_beta   90.00
_cell.angle_gamma   90.00
#
_symmetry.space_group_name_H-M   'P 1'
#
loop_
_entity.id
_entity.type
_entity.pdbx_description
1 polymer ?
#
loop_
_entity_poly.entity_id
_entity_poly.type
_entity_poly.pdbx_seq_one_letter_code
_entity_poly.pdbx_strand_id
1 'polypeptide(L)' 'MGNSAESKLEKADRLNAAANKIRKKDPDSARELDVLARASRKTAIKQMKRRPPRRKSGEQRVL' A
#
# COMPACT_ATOMS: atom_id res chain seq x y z
N MET A 1 -11.02 9.60 -0.91
CA MET A 1 -10.92 8.54 0.13
C MET A 1 -10.10 7.39 -0.43
N GLY A 2 -9.10 6.84 0.28
CA GLY A 2 -8.33 5.67 -0.21
C GLY A 2 -6.80 5.64 0.01
N ASN A 3 -6.25 6.48 0.91
CA ASN A 3 -4.80 6.59 1.11
C ASN A 3 -4.30 6.07 2.48
N SER A 4 -5.12 5.37 3.26
CA SER A 4 -4.66 4.71 4.49
C SER A 4 -3.75 3.52 4.17
N ALA A 5 -2.97 3.07 5.14
CA ALA A 5 -2.17 1.85 4.99
C ALA A 5 -3.07 0.62 4.80
N GLU A 6 -4.18 0.54 5.53
CA GLU A 6 -5.17 -0.55 5.44
C GLU A 6 -5.77 -0.67 4.04
N SER A 7 -6.20 0.44 3.44
CA SER A 7 -6.76 0.43 2.07
C SER A 7 -5.74 -0.06 1.04
N LYS A 8 -4.44 0.23 1.24
CA LYS A 8 -3.36 -0.28 0.37
C LYS A 8 -3.08 -1.77 0.59
N LEU A 9 -3.22 -2.27 1.82
CA LEU A 9 -3.11 -3.71 2.10
C LEU A 9 -4.27 -4.47 1.47
N GLU A 10 -5.50 -4.00 1.65
CA GLU A 10 -6.69 -4.62 1.07
C GLU A 10 -6.62 -4.65 -0.47
N LYS A 11 -6.17 -3.57 -1.10
CA LYS A 11 -5.91 -3.54 -2.55
C LYS A 11 -4.90 -4.61 -2.97
N ALA A 12 -3.82 -4.78 -2.22
CA ALA A 12 -2.81 -5.78 -2.54
C ALA A 12 -3.36 -7.20 -2.43
N ASP A 13 -4.20 -7.48 -1.44
CA ASP A 13 -4.79 -8.80 -1.24
C ASP A 13 -5.78 -9.14 -2.36
N ARG A 14 -6.58 -8.16 -2.80
CA ARG A 14 -7.45 -8.31 -3.99
C ARG A 14 -6.64 -8.61 -5.26
N LEU A 15 -5.52 -7.90 -5.47
CA LEU A 15 -4.64 -8.12 -6.62
C LEU A 15 -3.99 -9.52 -6.60
N ASN A 16 -3.49 -9.97 -5.44
CA ASN A 16 -2.96 -11.33 -5.30
C ASN A 16 -4.02 -12.41 -5.51
N ALA A 17 -5.24 -12.18 -5.00
CA ALA A 17 -6.36 -13.11 -5.23
C ALA A 17 -6.70 -13.20 -6.73
N ALA A 18 -6.69 -12.08 -7.44
CA ALA A 18 -6.88 -12.06 -8.89
C ALA A 18 -5.73 -12.76 -9.64
N ALA A 19 -4.47 -12.49 -9.26
CA ALA A 19 -3.29 -13.13 -9.82
C ALA A 19 -3.36 -14.66 -9.69
N ASN A 20 -3.71 -15.17 -8.50
CA ASN A 20 -3.82 -16.60 -8.25
C ASN A 20 -4.90 -17.28 -9.10
N LYS A 21 -6.02 -16.59 -9.37
CA LYS A 21 -7.10 -17.11 -10.22
C LYS A 21 -6.65 -17.28 -11.67
N ILE A 22 -5.85 -16.34 -12.18
CA ILE A 22 -5.45 -16.34 -13.59
C ILE A 22 -4.10 -17.02 -13.84
N ARG A 23 -3.26 -17.26 -12.81
CA ARG A 23 -1.88 -17.79 -12.95
C ARG A 23 -1.75 -19.04 -13.82
N LYS A 24 -2.76 -19.94 -13.80
CA LYS A 24 -2.77 -21.15 -14.64
C LYS A 24 -3.17 -20.88 -16.10
N LYS A 25 -3.98 -19.85 -16.33
CA LYS A 25 -4.52 -19.48 -17.64
C LYS A 25 -3.64 -18.46 -18.36
N ASP A 26 -3.12 -17.50 -17.61
CA ASP A 26 -2.30 -16.39 -18.07
C ASP A 26 -1.26 -16.05 -16.98
N PRO A 27 -0.06 -16.66 -17.05
CA PRO A 27 0.99 -16.45 -16.08
C PRO A 27 1.62 -15.05 -16.16
N ASP A 28 1.63 -14.43 -17.34
CA ASP A 28 2.24 -13.11 -17.54
C ASP A 28 1.37 -12.02 -16.91
N SER A 29 0.06 -12.03 -17.18
CA SER A 29 -0.87 -11.12 -16.49
C SER A 29 -0.90 -11.36 -14.98
N ALA A 30 -0.77 -12.60 -14.52
CA ALA A 30 -0.67 -12.90 -13.09
C ALA A 30 0.58 -12.26 -12.47
N ARG A 31 1.70 -12.27 -13.20
CA ARG A 31 2.96 -11.65 -12.75
C ARG A 31 2.84 -10.14 -12.65
N GLU A 32 2.15 -9.49 -13.58
CA GLU A 32 1.87 -8.05 -13.51
C GLU A 32 1.03 -7.70 -12.27
N LEU A 33 -0.02 -8.47 -12.00
CA LEU A 33 -0.86 -8.29 -10.81
C LEU A 33 -0.06 -8.50 -9.51
N ASP A 34 0.81 -9.51 -9.46
CA ASP A 34 1.71 -9.75 -8.33
C ASP A 34 2.67 -8.57 -8.10
N VAL A 35 3.19 -7.96 -9.16
CA VAL A 35 4.06 -6.77 -9.08
C VAL A 35 3.29 -5.58 -8.49
N LEU A 36 2.06 -5.33 -8.95
CA LEU A 36 1.20 -4.28 -8.42
C LEU A 36 0.82 -4.51 -6.95
N ALA A 37 0.56 -5.75 -6.57
CA ALA A 37 0.28 -6.14 -5.19
C ALA A 37 1.50 -5.88 -4.28
N ARG A 38 2.72 -6.26 -4.73
CA ARG A 38 3.97 -5.99 -4.00
C ARG A 38 4.21 -4.50 -3.81
N ALA A 39 4.00 -3.68 -4.84
CA ALA A 39 4.16 -2.23 -4.75
C ALA A 39 3.18 -1.61 -3.72
N SER A 40 1.93 -2.07 -3.73
CA SER A 40 0.89 -1.63 -2.79
C SER A 40 1.22 -2.01 -1.34
N ARG A 41 1.70 -3.25 -1.09
CA ARG A 41 2.16 -3.66 0.25
C ARG A 41 3.37 -2.87 0.72
N LYS A 42 4.37 -2.66 -0.16
CA LYS A 42 5.58 -1.91 0.19
C LYS A 42 5.25 -0.48 0.63
N THR A 43 4.33 0.17 -0.08
CA THR A 43 3.87 1.53 0.26
C THR A 43 3.05 1.56 1.56
N ALA A 44 2.18 0.59 1.78
CA ALA A 44 1.44 0.43 3.04
C ALA A 44 2.39 0.25 4.24
N ILE A 45 3.34 -0.69 4.13
CA ILE A 45 4.35 -0.95 5.16
C ILE A 45 5.19 0.30 5.41
N LYS A 46 5.60 1.02 4.36
CA LYS A 46 6.34 2.29 4.51
C LYS A 46 5.50 3.31 5.27
N GLN A 47 4.21 3.41 5.01
CA GLN A 47 3.31 4.33 5.70
C GLN A 47 3.14 3.95 7.18
N MET A 48 2.98 2.66 7.50
CA MET A 48 2.90 2.19 8.89
C MET A 48 4.22 2.40 9.65
N LYS A 49 5.36 2.22 8.98
CA LYS A 49 6.70 2.42 9.56
C LYS A 49 7.08 3.88 9.72
N ARG A 50 6.43 4.81 8.99
CA ARG A 50 6.67 6.24 9.18
C ARG A 50 6.14 6.61 10.55
N ARG A 51 7.06 6.85 11.49
CA ARG A 51 6.75 7.58 12.72
C ARG A 51 6.01 8.87 12.32
N PRO A 52 4.92 9.24 13.02
CA PRO A 52 4.24 10.50 12.74
C PRO A 52 5.28 11.62 12.76
N PRO A 53 5.17 12.62 11.86
CA PRO A 53 6.10 13.74 11.89
C PRO A 53 6.08 14.28 13.32
N ARG A 54 7.25 14.32 13.97
CA ARG A 54 7.41 15.08 15.21
C ARG A 54 6.93 16.48 14.85
N ARG A 55 5.72 16.85 15.30
CA ARG A 55 5.25 18.22 15.19
C ARG A 55 6.38 19.05 15.79
N LYS A 56 7.07 19.85 14.98
CA LYS A 56 7.96 20.87 15.51
C LYS A 56 7.02 21.76 16.32
N SER A 57 6.99 21.55 17.63
CA SER A 57 6.44 22.47 18.61
C SER A 57 7.23 23.76 18.49
N GLY A 58 6.84 24.58 17.52
CA GLY A 58 7.51 25.82 17.14
C GLY A 58 6.57 26.81 16.47
N GLU A 59 5.27 26.53 16.41
CA GLU A 59 4.28 27.52 16.01
C GLU A 59 3.84 28.29 17.26
N GLN A 60 4.68 29.28 17.57
CA GLN A 60 4.41 30.52 18.28
C GLN A 60 2.98 30.66 18.85
N ARG A 61 2.91 30.68 20.19
CA ARG A 61 2.00 31.61 20.88
C ARG A 61 2.35 33.02 20.39
N VAL A 62 1.51 33.60 19.54
CA VAL A 62 1.43 35.06 19.44
C VAL A 62 0.31 35.45 20.40
N LEU A 63 0.72 36.17 21.45
CA LEU A 63 -0.14 36.87 22.40
C LEU A 63 -0.97 37.94 21.68
#